data_AF-A0A285XTY6-F1
#
_entry.id   AF-A0A285XTY6-F1
#
_cell.length_a   1.000
_cell.length_b   1.000
_cell.length_c   1.000
_cell.angle_alpha   90.00
_cell.angle_beta   90.00
_cell.angle_gamma   90.00
#
_symmetry.space_group_name_H-M   'P 1'
#
loop_
_entity.id
_entity.type
_entity.pdbx_description
1 polymer ?
#
loop_
_entity_poly.entity_id
_entity_poly.type
_entity_poly.pdbx_seq_one_letter_code
_entity_poly.pdbx_strand_id
1 'polypeptide(L)'
;MDKNVLLRFPEFEQLMGGAFNQDWRDEWSSENEVLSELLDDYPTYRLRLLAELVSIQAKYDSAEIGELIQMCGSGFIPEQDAGVSAGKWIGELIERIEQLQIRASKSR
;
A
#
# COMPACT_ATOMS: atom_id res chain seq x y z
N MET A 1 -17.39 6.48 -3.30
CA MET A 1 -16.40 7.58 -3.13
C MET A 1 -16.11 8.26 -4.50
N ASP A 2 -15.69 9.54 -4.56
CA ASP A 2 -15.35 10.24 -5.84
C ASP A 2 -13.93 9.86 -6.31
N LYS A 3 -13.74 9.50 -7.59
CA LYS A 3 -12.41 9.18 -8.17
C LYS A 3 -11.36 10.28 -7.96
N ASN A 4 -11.78 11.54 -7.85
CA ASN A 4 -10.87 12.66 -7.54
C ASN A 4 -10.19 12.53 -6.16
N VAL A 5 -10.65 11.62 -5.30
CA VAL A 5 -10.00 11.31 -4.01
C VAL A 5 -8.58 10.76 -4.21
N LEU A 6 -8.33 10.00 -5.28
CA LEU A 6 -7.04 9.34 -5.54
C LEU A 6 -5.94 10.35 -5.88
N LEU A 7 -6.30 11.53 -6.41
CA LEU A 7 -5.35 12.63 -6.64
C LEU A 7 -4.67 13.13 -5.35
N ARG A 8 -5.19 12.77 -4.18
CA ARG A 8 -4.59 13.08 -2.88
C ARG A 8 -3.60 12.03 -2.39
N PHE A 9 -3.58 10.86 -3.04
CA PHE A 9 -2.80 9.69 -2.64
C PHE A 9 -2.07 9.07 -3.86
N PRO A 10 -1.23 9.85 -4.57
CA PRO A 10 -0.56 9.38 -5.79
C PRO A 10 0.35 8.16 -5.56
N GLU A 11 1.05 8.08 -4.43
CA GLU A 11 1.96 6.94 -4.18
C GLU A 11 1.15 5.68 -3.82
N PHE A 12 0.02 5.84 -3.12
CA PHE A 12 -0.94 4.77 -2.90
C PHE A 12 -1.59 4.29 -4.20
N GLU A 13 -1.96 5.21 -5.10
CA GLU A 13 -2.46 4.85 -6.43
C GLU A 13 -1.39 4.10 -7.24
N GLN A 14 -0.13 4.52 -7.17
CA GLN A 14 0.97 3.81 -7.81
C GLN A 14 1.15 2.40 -7.24
N LEU A 15 1.07 2.24 -5.91
CA LEU A 15 1.14 0.91 -5.28
C LEU A 15 -0.01 0.03 -5.76
N MET A 16 -1.25 0.50 -5.60
CA MET A 16 -2.44 -0.33 -5.76
C MET A 16 -2.81 -0.53 -7.23
N GLY A 17 -2.70 0.50 -8.06
CA GLY A 17 -3.06 0.44 -9.48
C GLY A 17 -1.90 0.12 -10.40
N GLY A 18 -0.66 0.43 -9.99
CA GLY A 18 0.54 0.15 -10.77
C GLY A 18 1.12 -1.22 -10.47
N ALA A 19 1.55 -1.45 -9.23
CA ALA A 19 2.21 -2.69 -8.85
C ALA A 19 1.22 -3.83 -8.58
N PHE A 20 0.21 -3.57 -7.75
CA PHE A 20 -0.90 -4.50 -7.54
C PHE A 20 -1.99 -4.37 -8.62
N ASN A 21 -1.60 -4.19 -9.89
CA ASN A 21 -2.54 -4.16 -11.02
C ASN A 21 -3.26 -5.51 -11.19
N GLN A 22 -4.20 -5.64 -12.15
CA GLN A 22 -4.99 -6.87 -12.32
C GLN A 22 -4.16 -8.13 -12.60
N ASP A 23 -2.98 -7.96 -13.20
CA ASP A 23 -2.10 -9.03 -13.66
C ASP A 23 -0.87 -9.16 -12.76
N TRP A 24 -0.87 -8.56 -11.55
CA TRP A 24 0.31 -8.54 -10.67
C TRP A 24 0.86 -9.94 -10.35
N ARG A 25 0.00 -10.97 -10.38
CA ARG A 25 0.39 -12.37 -10.17
C ARG A 25 1.16 -13.00 -11.32
N ASP A 26 1.18 -12.36 -12.49
CA ASP A 26 2.01 -12.79 -13.62
C ASP A 26 3.50 -12.42 -13.38
N GLU A 27 3.74 -11.35 -12.61
CA GLU A 27 5.08 -10.84 -12.30
C GLU A 27 5.58 -11.29 -10.92
N TRP A 28 4.69 -11.39 -9.92
CA TRP A 28 5.06 -11.71 -8.55
C TRP A 28 4.26 -12.86 -7.96
N SER A 29 4.92 -13.67 -7.14
CA SER A 29 4.30 -14.85 -6.50
C SER A 29 3.56 -14.50 -5.21
N SER A 30 3.85 -13.34 -4.60
CA SER A 30 3.24 -12.93 -3.34
C SER A 30 3.24 -11.41 -3.13
N GLU A 31 2.32 -10.94 -2.29
CA GLU A 31 2.30 -9.55 -1.80
C GLU A 31 3.66 -9.12 -1.21
N ASN A 32 4.30 -10.02 -0.46
CA ASN A 32 5.58 -9.74 0.17
C ASN A 32 6.69 -9.46 -0.83
N GLU A 33 6.65 -10.08 -2.00
CA GLU A 33 7.60 -9.85 -3.08
C GLU A 33 7.41 -8.45 -3.66
N VAL A 34 6.18 -8.08 -4.03
CA VAL A 34 5.80 -6.74 -4.51
C VAL A 34 6.27 -5.67 -3.53
N LEU A 35 5.94 -5.84 -2.24
CA LEU A 35 6.29 -4.88 -1.21
C LEU A 35 7.79 -4.80 -0.94
N SER A 36 8.55 -5.89 -1.10
CA SER A 36 10.01 -5.83 -0.89
C SER A 36 10.67 -5.07 -2.03
N GLU A 37 10.30 -5.38 -3.27
CA GLU A 37 10.87 -4.73 -4.46
C GLU A 37 10.62 -3.21 -4.47
N LEU A 38 9.43 -2.77 -4.07
CA LEU A 38 9.11 -1.34 -4.03
C LEU A 38 9.64 -0.61 -2.80
N LEU A 39 9.62 -1.24 -1.62
CA LEU A 39 9.92 -0.53 -0.38
C LEU A 39 11.40 -0.54 0.00
N ASP A 40 12.16 -1.55 -0.41
CA ASP A 40 13.56 -1.68 -0.04
C ASP A 40 14.45 -0.75 -0.88
N ASP A 41 14.18 -0.67 -2.18
CA ASP A 41 15.04 0.06 -3.13
C ASP A 41 14.65 1.54 -3.33
N TYR A 42 13.45 1.94 -2.92
CA TYR A 42 12.91 3.29 -3.17
C TYR A 42 12.57 4.06 -1.87
N PRO A 43 13.56 4.60 -1.14
CA PRO A 43 13.34 5.23 0.17
C PRO A 43 12.46 6.50 0.11
N THR A 44 12.54 7.27 -0.97
CA THR A 44 11.71 8.48 -1.16
C THR A 44 10.24 8.11 -1.37
N TYR A 45 9.97 7.12 -2.22
CA TYR A 45 8.63 6.58 -2.46
C TYR A 45 8.02 6.08 -1.15
N ARG A 46 8.77 5.24 -0.43
CA ARG A 46 8.39 4.69 0.87
C ARG A 46 7.97 5.76 1.89
N LEU A 47 8.72 6.87 1.99
CA LEU A 47 8.40 7.96 2.93
C LEU A 47 7.10 8.68 2.58
N ARG A 48 6.83 8.91 1.29
CA ARG A 48 5.62 9.58 0.84
C ARG A 48 4.41 8.67 0.98
N LEU A 49 4.56 7.40 0.59
CA LEU A 49 3.55 6.37 0.79
C LEU A 49 3.15 6.26 2.27
N LEU A 50 4.11 6.27 3.20
CA LEU A 50 3.82 6.25 4.64
C LEU A 50 2.88 7.41 5.05
N ALA A 51 3.16 8.63 4.60
CA ALA A 51 2.34 9.79 4.93
C ALA A 51 0.91 9.66 4.40
N GLU A 52 0.76 9.09 3.20
CA GLU A 52 -0.55 8.82 2.59
C GLU A 52 -1.31 7.73 3.36
N LEU A 53 -0.66 6.60 3.68
CA LEU A 53 -1.26 5.50 4.43
C LEU A 53 -1.75 5.93 5.80
N VAL A 54 -0.97 6.72 6.53
CA VAL A 54 -1.39 7.30 7.83
C VAL A 54 -2.60 8.21 7.63
N SER A 55 -2.63 9.00 6.56
CA SER A 55 -3.79 9.86 6.26
C SER A 55 -5.03 9.06 5.91
N ILE A 56 -4.88 7.96 5.17
CA ILE A 56 -5.95 7.03 4.80
C ILE A 56 -6.51 6.38 6.06
N GLN A 57 -5.65 5.77 6.88
CA GLN A 57 -6.06 5.10 8.13
C GLN A 57 -6.79 6.04 9.10
N ALA A 58 -6.40 7.30 9.15
CA ALA A 58 -7.04 8.28 10.03
C ALA A 58 -8.40 8.80 9.52
N LYS A 59 -8.68 8.69 8.22
CA LYS A 59 -9.86 9.31 7.58
C LYS A 59 -10.94 8.31 7.18
N TYR A 60 -10.55 7.08 6.89
CA TYR A 60 -11.44 6.09 6.29
C TYR A 60 -11.52 4.85 7.17
N ASP A 61 -12.71 4.25 7.24
CA ASP A 61 -12.87 2.94 7.85
C ASP A 61 -12.41 1.80 6.94
N SER A 62 -12.43 0.56 7.44
CA SER A 62 -11.93 -0.59 6.67
C SER A 62 -12.73 -0.86 5.39
N ALA A 63 -14.02 -0.52 5.34
CA ALA A 63 -14.83 -0.75 4.14
C ALA A 63 -14.52 0.33 3.09
N GLU A 64 -14.40 1.59 3.51
CA GLU A 64 -13.99 2.70 2.66
C GLU A 64 -12.58 2.52 2.09
N ILE A 65 -11.65 1.94 2.87
CA ILE A 65 -10.32 1.57 2.38
C ILE A 65 -10.41 0.49 1.30
N GLY A 66 -11.30 -0.50 1.45
CA GLY A 66 -11.56 -1.50 0.41
C GLY A 66 -12.08 -0.86 -0.89
N GLU A 67 -13.00 0.11 -0.79
CA GLU A 67 -13.47 0.89 -1.95
C GLU A 67 -12.32 1.68 -2.60
N LEU A 68 -11.44 2.31 -1.82
CA LEU A 68 -10.28 3.03 -2.33
C LEU A 68 -9.34 2.12 -3.13
N ILE A 69 -9.02 0.93 -2.61
CA ILE A 69 -8.18 -0.06 -3.30
C ILE A 69 -8.79 -0.45 -4.65
N GLN A 70 -10.10 -0.72 -4.67
CA GLN A 70 -10.82 -1.05 -5.91
C GLN A 70 -10.82 0.12 -6.90
N MET A 71 -10.96 1.35 -6.42
CA MET A 71 -10.94 2.55 -7.27
C MET A 71 -9.59 2.78 -7.95
N CYS A 72 -8.49 2.34 -7.34
CA CYS A 72 -7.17 2.34 -7.98
C CYS A 72 -7.06 1.34 -9.14
N GLY A 73 -8.06 0.48 -9.36
CA GLY A 73 -8.00 -0.59 -10.36
C GLY A 73 -7.13 -1.77 -9.92
N SER A 74 -6.95 -1.96 -8.62
CA SER A 74 -6.09 -3.01 -8.07
C SER A 74 -6.65 -4.41 -8.30
N GLY A 75 -5.77 -5.35 -8.66
CA GLY A 75 -6.02 -6.78 -8.63
C GLY A 75 -5.77 -7.41 -7.26
N PHE A 76 -5.24 -6.65 -6.29
CA PHE A 76 -5.03 -7.10 -4.93
C PHE A 76 -6.25 -6.80 -4.05
N ILE A 77 -6.73 -7.83 -3.37
CA ILE A 77 -7.84 -7.78 -2.43
C ILE A 77 -7.32 -8.26 -1.07
N PRO A 78 -7.11 -7.38 -0.08
CA PRO A 78 -6.50 -7.73 1.21
C PRO A 78 -7.11 -8.98 1.87
N GLU A 79 -8.43 -9.10 1.84
CA GLU A 79 -9.15 -10.22 2.45
C GLU A 79 -8.88 -11.56 1.74
N GLN A 80 -8.64 -11.54 0.43
CA GLN A 80 -8.41 -12.74 -0.37
C GLN A 80 -6.93 -13.10 -0.45
N ASP A 81 -6.08 -12.09 -0.62
CA ASP A 81 -4.66 -12.27 -0.91
C ASP A 81 -3.77 -12.28 0.34
N ALA A 82 -4.16 -11.53 1.38
CA ALA A 82 -3.44 -11.44 2.66
C ALA A 82 -4.21 -12.03 3.86
N GLY A 83 -5.50 -12.38 3.67
CA GLY A 83 -6.33 -12.98 4.72
C GLY A 83 -6.69 -12.03 5.86
N VAL A 84 -6.59 -10.72 5.64
CA VAL A 84 -6.86 -9.66 6.62
C VAL A 84 -7.78 -8.59 6.04
N SER A 85 -8.46 -7.83 6.89
CA SER A 85 -9.28 -6.72 6.40
C SER A 85 -8.42 -5.60 5.81
N ALA A 86 -8.96 -4.83 4.87
CA ALA A 86 -8.23 -3.73 4.23
C ALA A 86 -7.65 -2.72 5.24
N GLY A 87 -8.40 -2.34 6.28
CA GLY A 87 -7.89 -1.45 7.32
C GLY A 87 -6.75 -2.05 8.16
N LYS A 88 -6.80 -3.37 8.41
CA LYS A 88 -5.71 -4.07 9.10
C LYS A 88 -4.47 -4.15 8.22
N TRP A 89 -4.65 -4.45 6.94
CA TRP A 89 -3.58 -4.48 5.95
C TRP A 89 -2.84 -3.14 5.84
N ILE A 90 -3.56 -2.02 5.77
CA ILE A 90 -2.96 -0.67 5.81
C ILE A 90 -2.13 -0.46 7.07
N GLY A 91 -2.62 -0.91 8.23
CA GLY A 91 -1.88 -0.83 9.50
C GLY A 91 -0.58 -1.63 9.46
N GLU A 92 -0.63 -2.88 8.99
CA GLU A 92 0.55 -3.73 8.85
C GLU A 92 1.58 -3.15 7.86
N LEU A 93 1.10 -2.52 6.78
CA LEU A 93 1.97 -1.84 5.81
C LEU A 93 2.66 -0.60 6.41
N ILE A 94 1.94 0.20 7.21
CA ILE A 94 2.52 1.32 7.96
C ILE A 94 3.64 0.82 8.88
N GLU A 95 3.35 -0.19 9.71
CA GLU A 95 4.32 -0.78 10.64
C GLU A 95 5.56 -1.30 9.90
N ARG A 96 5.37 -2.00 8.77
CA ARG A 96 6.47 -2.49 7.92
C ARG A 96 7.37 -1.34 7.47
N ILE A 97 6.78 -0.26 6.95
CA ILE A 97 7.54 0.89 6.46
C ILE A 97 8.30 1.57 7.61
N GLU A 98 7.69 1.76 8.77
CA GLU A 98 8.35 2.33 9.95
C GLU A 98 9.56 1.50 10.39
N GLN A 99 9.44 0.16 10.39
CA GLN A 99 10.57 -0.72 10.71
C GLN A 99 11.72 -0.58 9.70
N LEU A 100 11.42 -0.42 8.41
CA LEU A 100 12.44 -0.18 7.39
C LEU A 100 13.17 1.15 7.61
N GLN A 101 12.47 2.21 8.05
CA GLN A 101 13.11 3.50 8.38
C GLN A 101 14.04 3.38 9.59
N ILE A 102 13.63 2.65 10.63
CA ILE A 102 14.47 2.39 11.81
C ILE A 102 15.74 1.64 11.42
N ARG A 103 15.62 0.60 10.58
CA ARG A 103 16.78 -0.17 10.10
C ARG A 103 17.74 0.70 9.29
N ALA A 104 17.23 1.48 8.33
CA ALA A 104 18.04 2.38 7.53
C ALA A 104 18.78 3.44 8.36
N SER A 105 18.20 3.88 9.49
CA SER A 105 18.80 4.84 10.41
C SER A 105 19.90 4.23 11.29
N LYS A 106 19.87 2.92 11.54
CA LYS A 106 20.89 2.19 12.34
C LYS A 106 22.08 1.71 11.52
N SER A 107 21.96 1.70 10.19
CA SER A 107 23.04 1.30 9.26
C SER A 107 23.94 2.46 8.84
N ARG A 108 23.71 3.67 9.36
CA ARG A 108 24.55 4.87 9.17
C ARG A 108 25.39 5.11 10.42
#